data_AF-A0A2V2RDU4-F1
#
_entry.id   AF-A0A2V2RDU4-F1
#
_cell.length_a   1.000
_cell.length_b   1.000
_cell.length_c   1.000
_cell.angle_alpha   90.00
_cell.angle_beta   90.00
_cell.angle_gamma   90.00
#
_symmetry.space_group_name_H-M   'P 1'
#
loop_
_entity.id
_entity.type
_entity.pdbx_description
1 polymer ?
#
loop_
_entity_poly.entity_id
_entity_poly.type
_entity_poly.pdbx_seq_one_letter_code
_entity_poly.pdbx_strand_id
1 'polypeptide(L)'
;MTKEQFVTKAREVHGDAYDYDDFDYVSSTVKGLIRCRRHQTIFWQRPAQHLQGHASCQQCMQEKNRQTQRTRYGADHHSQTEEYRKKVRATSRERFGVDHHSKTQQFLDSTKATNLAKYGVEYASQSPDFQARVKETHLASRGVRHHNMTHISEESRTILDDAQAFKAFMTKYSVNEAAKLLGVTDSTIGRYCANYGVELSQSSYEDAICAFLQPLGINIKRRTRKLIGLEVDILLPDYKLGIEFTGLYYHREKLRGKTYHLDKLHRMLDAGYRLITIFEDEWLYKRRIVEQRLLHALEIAPRGKGARHLAVREVTNAMAKDFLNRHHLQGAGSAGFAAYGAFDGDLLVAIMTFSKGRKPMNAVQGPIEMLRFATDGHAYPGVASKLFAAFVRQHQPRCVVSYADRRYSAEGNLYLKLGFRLVGETRPNYWYIKGKTREYRFKYRKSQIAHLVENGDQKTEHQIMDELGRERIWDCGSLKFEWTNYCKAPS
;
A
#
# COMPACT_ATOMS: atom_id res chain seq x y z
N MET A 1 -43.91 3.65 -59.67
CA MET A 1 -42.64 2.99 -59.31
C MET A 1 -42.99 1.63 -58.75
N THR A 2 -42.35 0.55 -59.20
CA THR A 2 -42.51 -0.80 -58.65
C THR A 2 -41.55 -1.06 -57.47
N LYS A 3 -41.72 -2.18 -56.73
CA LYS A 3 -40.80 -2.60 -55.66
C LYS A 3 -39.37 -2.74 -56.19
N GLU A 4 -39.20 -3.36 -57.36
CA GLU A 4 -37.90 -3.58 -58.01
C GLU A 4 -37.25 -2.24 -58.37
N GLN A 5 -38.02 -1.30 -58.94
CA GLN A 5 -37.54 0.04 -59.27
C GLN A 5 -37.13 0.82 -58.00
N PHE A 6 -37.83 0.66 -56.88
CA PHE A 6 -37.44 1.24 -55.61
C PHE A 6 -36.13 0.64 -55.09
N VAL A 7 -36.02 -0.70 -55.07
CA VAL A 7 -34.85 -1.42 -54.57
C VAL A 7 -33.60 -1.06 -55.38
N THR A 8 -33.70 -0.96 -56.71
CA THR A 8 -32.59 -0.51 -57.56
C THR A 8 -32.12 0.88 -57.15
N LYS A 9 -33.03 1.87 -57.05
CA LYS A 9 -32.68 3.22 -56.60
C LYS A 9 -32.14 3.27 -55.18
N ALA A 10 -32.66 2.44 -54.28
CA ALA A 10 -32.21 2.40 -52.90
C ALA A 10 -30.79 1.80 -52.79
N ARG A 11 -30.44 0.82 -53.64
CA ARG A 11 -29.08 0.29 -53.77
C ARG A 11 -28.09 1.29 -54.39
N GLU A 12 -28.53 2.12 -55.33
CA GLU A 12 -27.68 3.22 -55.84
C GLU A 12 -27.30 4.21 -54.72
N VAL A 13 -28.21 4.47 -53.80
CA VAL A 13 -28.01 5.45 -52.72
C VAL A 13 -27.26 4.86 -51.51
N HIS A 14 -27.60 3.64 -51.10
CA HIS A 14 -27.10 3.04 -49.85
C HIS A 14 -26.22 1.80 -50.03
N GLY A 15 -25.99 1.36 -51.27
CA GLY A 15 -25.35 0.08 -51.57
C GLY A 15 -26.11 -1.08 -50.92
N ASP A 16 -25.37 -1.99 -50.31
CA ASP A 16 -25.92 -3.17 -49.61
C ASP A 16 -26.22 -2.93 -48.12
N ALA A 17 -26.32 -1.67 -47.66
CA ALA A 17 -26.50 -1.38 -46.24
C ALA A 17 -27.86 -1.82 -45.67
N TYR A 18 -28.86 -1.97 -46.53
CA TYR A 18 -30.23 -2.32 -46.16
C TYR A 18 -30.77 -3.48 -46.97
N ASP A 19 -31.73 -4.15 -46.37
CA ASP A 19 -32.47 -5.27 -46.90
C ASP A 19 -33.96 -4.90 -47.02
N TYR A 20 -34.58 -5.37 -48.09
CA TYR A 20 -35.93 -5.02 -48.52
C TYR A 20 -36.78 -6.26 -48.80
N ASP A 21 -36.41 -7.43 -48.25
CA ASP A 21 -37.15 -8.68 -48.48
C ASP A 21 -38.60 -8.52 -48.02
N ASP A 22 -38.77 -7.98 -46.82
CA ASP A 22 -40.06 -7.69 -46.17
C ASP A 22 -40.70 -6.34 -46.61
N PHE A 23 -40.14 -5.67 -47.63
CA PHE A 23 -40.60 -4.35 -48.06
C PHE A 23 -41.63 -4.44 -49.19
N ASP A 24 -42.82 -3.89 -49.00
CA ASP A 24 -43.83 -3.77 -50.06
C ASP A 24 -44.06 -2.31 -50.47
N TYR A 25 -43.88 -2.02 -51.76
CA TYR A 25 -44.04 -0.67 -52.29
C TYR A 25 -45.51 -0.36 -52.57
N VAL A 26 -46.09 0.57 -51.81
CA VAL A 26 -47.45 1.09 -52.04
C VAL A 26 -47.40 2.47 -52.73
N SER A 27 -46.70 3.42 -52.13
CA SER A 27 -46.48 4.75 -52.69
C SER A 27 -45.23 5.40 -52.07
N SER A 28 -44.84 6.57 -52.57
CA SER A 28 -43.66 7.29 -52.06
C SER A 28 -43.85 7.82 -50.63
N THR A 29 -45.09 7.93 -50.16
CA THR A 29 -45.48 8.53 -48.88
C THR A 29 -45.94 7.51 -47.83
N VAL A 30 -46.30 6.29 -48.24
CA VAL A 30 -46.66 5.18 -47.35
C VAL A 30 -45.37 4.52 -46.83
N LYS A 31 -45.31 4.26 -45.53
CA LYS A 31 -44.13 3.62 -44.92
C LYS A 31 -44.06 2.15 -45.31
N GLY A 32 -42.86 1.66 -45.61
CA GLY A 32 -42.57 0.23 -45.76
C GLY A 32 -41.53 -0.24 -44.75
N LEU A 33 -41.42 -1.55 -44.60
CA LEU A 33 -40.50 -2.21 -43.68
C LEU A 33 -39.11 -2.29 -44.31
N ILE A 34 -38.08 -1.78 -43.63
CA ILE A 34 -36.69 -1.83 -44.10
C ILE A 34 -35.85 -2.43 -42.99
N ARG A 35 -34.94 -3.35 -43.36
CA ARG A 35 -34.03 -4.00 -42.42
C ARG A 35 -32.61 -3.47 -42.62
N CYS A 36 -31.95 -3.05 -41.54
CA CYS A 36 -30.53 -2.70 -41.58
C CYS A 36 -29.68 -3.96 -41.44
N ARG A 37 -28.80 -4.23 -42.41
CA ARG A 37 -27.94 -5.43 -42.38
C ARG A 37 -26.87 -5.37 -41.28
N ARG A 38 -26.42 -4.17 -40.91
CA ARG A 38 -25.35 -3.99 -39.92
C ARG A 38 -25.82 -4.24 -38.49
N HIS A 39 -26.93 -3.64 -38.09
CA HIS A 39 -27.43 -3.73 -36.71
C HIS A 39 -28.58 -4.73 -36.55
N GLN A 40 -28.98 -5.40 -37.64
CA GLN A 40 -30.06 -6.39 -37.66
C GLN A 40 -31.40 -5.85 -37.11
N THR A 41 -31.62 -4.54 -37.25
CA THR A 41 -32.84 -3.87 -36.81
C THR A 41 -33.80 -3.68 -37.98
N ILE A 42 -35.10 -3.89 -37.71
CA ILE A 42 -36.18 -3.64 -38.66
C ILE A 42 -36.92 -2.37 -38.25
N PHE A 43 -37.24 -1.49 -39.21
CA PHE A 43 -37.95 -0.24 -38.94
C PHE A 43 -38.84 0.19 -40.11
N TRP A 44 -39.82 1.05 -39.82
CA TRP A 44 -40.76 1.58 -40.81
C TRP A 44 -40.30 2.95 -41.32
N GLN A 45 -40.16 3.11 -42.64
CA GLN A 45 -39.77 4.38 -43.24
C GLN A 45 -40.45 4.63 -44.57
N ARG A 46 -40.66 5.90 -44.92
CA ARG A 46 -41.20 6.31 -46.22
C ARG A 46 -40.14 6.13 -47.33
N PRO A 47 -40.50 5.54 -48.48
CA PRO A 47 -39.60 5.36 -49.62
C PRO A 47 -38.96 6.67 -50.09
N ALA A 48 -39.73 7.76 -50.16
CA ALA A 48 -39.21 9.07 -50.54
C ALA A 48 -38.09 9.57 -49.61
N GLN A 49 -38.22 9.35 -48.29
CA GLN A 49 -37.19 9.77 -47.32
C GLN A 49 -35.97 8.85 -47.37
N HIS A 50 -36.19 7.56 -47.61
CA HIS A 50 -35.10 6.61 -47.73
C HIS A 50 -34.18 6.96 -48.90
N LEU A 51 -34.74 7.32 -50.06
CA LEU A 51 -33.98 7.69 -51.26
C LEU A 51 -33.22 9.04 -51.15
N GLN A 52 -33.39 9.82 -50.08
CA GLN A 52 -32.63 11.06 -49.86
C GLN A 52 -31.18 10.83 -49.40
N GLY A 53 -30.77 9.59 -49.11
CA GLY A 53 -29.37 9.26 -48.79
C GLY A 53 -28.93 9.47 -47.34
N HIS A 54 -29.86 9.78 -46.44
CA HIS A 54 -29.58 9.79 -45.00
C HIS A 54 -29.60 8.38 -44.41
N ALA A 55 -28.76 8.14 -43.39
CA ALA A 55 -28.78 6.89 -42.66
C ALA A 55 -30.16 6.69 -42.01
N SER A 56 -30.82 5.61 -42.38
CA SER A 56 -32.20 5.31 -41.99
C SER A 56 -32.27 4.51 -40.68
N CYS A 57 -31.24 3.70 -40.40
CA CYS A 57 -31.09 3.07 -39.09
C CYS A 57 -30.61 4.09 -38.05
N GLN A 58 -31.33 4.16 -36.91
CA GLN A 58 -30.98 5.00 -35.75
C GLN A 58 -29.56 4.74 -35.25
N GLN A 59 -29.10 3.48 -35.22
CA GLN A 59 -27.76 3.13 -34.76
C GLN A 59 -26.69 3.62 -35.74
N CYS A 60 -26.84 3.36 -37.05
CA CYS A 60 -25.96 3.92 -38.09
C CYS A 60 -25.88 5.45 -38.02
N MET A 61 -27.01 6.11 -37.79
CA MET A 61 -27.07 7.57 -37.66
C MET A 61 -26.27 8.05 -36.43
N GLN A 62 -26.45 7.41 -35.27
CA GLN A 62 -25.71 7.74 -34.04
C GLN A 62 -24.21 7.52 -34.20
N GLU A 63 -23.79 6.44 -34.85
CA GLU A 63 -22.37 6.16 -35.15
C GLU A 63 -21.77 7.22 -36.07
N LYS A 64 -22.45 7.59 -37.16
CA LYS A 64 -22.01 8.65 -38.08
C LYS A 64 -21.91 10.01 -37.37
N ASN A 65 -22.88 10.32 -36.50
CA ASN A 65 -22.85 11.52 -35.67
C ASN A 65 -21.67 11.48 -34.71
N ARG A 66 -21.44 10.38 -33.98
CA ARG A 66 -20.30 10.23 -33.07
C ARG A 66 -18.97 10.37 -33.81
N GLN A 67 -18.84 9.79 -34.99
CA GLN A 67 -17.64 9.93 -35.83
C GLN A 67 -17.42 11.40 -36.22
N THR A 68 -18.47 12.09 -36.66
CA THR A 68 -18.40 13.52 -37.00
C THR A 68 -18.00 14.37 -35.80
N GLN A 69 -18.56 14.09 -34.62
CA GLN A 69 -18.22 14.78 -33.38
C GLN A 69 -16.76 14.52 -32.97
N ARG A 70 -16.28 13.27 -33.11
CA ARG A 70 -14.86 12.91 -32.87
C ARG A 70 -13.92 13.66 -33.80
N THR A 71 -14.23 13.71 -35.10
CA THR A 71 -13.41 14.43 -36.07
C THR A 71 -13.36 15.94 -35.79
N ARG A 72 -14.49 16.54 -35.39
CA ARG A 72 -14.58 17.99 -35.17
C ARG A 72 -14.04 18.44 -33.81
N TYR A 73 -14.24 17.63 -32.77
CA TYR A 73 -14.06 18.06 -31.38
C TYR A 73 -13.15 17.14 -30.56
N GLY A 74 -12.65 16.04 -31.14
CA GLY A 74 -11.84 15.05 -30.43
C GLY A 74 -12.62 14.25 -29.37
N ALA A 75 -13.94 14.35 -29.33
CA ALA A 75 -14.79 13.71 -28.33
C ALA A 75 -16.10 13.18 -28.96
N ASP A 76 -16.72 12.19 -28.32
CA ASP A 76 -17.98 11.58 -28.78
C ASP A 76 -19.14 12.60 -28.86
N HIS A 77 -19.05 13.67 -28.08
CA HIS A 77 -19.99 14.78 -28.10
C HIS A 77 -19.29 16.07 -27.67
N HIS A 78 -19.60 17.21 -28.33
CA HIS A 78 -18.98 18.50 -28.02
C HIS A 78 -19.13 18.92 -26.54
N SER A 79 -20.19 18.49 -25.85
CA SER A 79 -20.38 18.80 -24.43
C SER A 79 -19.40 18.10 -23.48
N GLN A 80 -18.65 17.11 -23.99
CA GLN A 80 -17.62 16.40 -23.25
C GLN A 80 -16.26 17.09 -23.34
N THR A 81 -16.08 18.05 -24.26
CA THR A 81 -14.82 18.79 -24.38
C THR A 81 -14.56 19.63 -23.13
N GLU A 82 -13.28 19.78 -22.79
CA GLU A 82 -12.89 20.59 -21.65
C GLU A 82 -13.30 22.05 -21.83
N GLU A 83 -13.23 22.57 -23.06
CA GLU A 83 -13.65 23.91 -23.44
C GLU A 83 -15.13 24.16 -23.12
N TYR A 84 -16.03 23.27 -23.56
CA TYR A 84 -17.46 23.41 -23.27
C TYR A 84 -17.75 23.32 -21.77
N ARG A 85 -17.10 22.39 -21.06
CA ARG A 85 -17.25 22.24 -19.60
C ARG A 85 -16.76 23.47 -18.85
N LYS A 86 -15.66 24.11 -19.28
CA LYS A 86 -15.16 25.38 -18.73
C LYS A 86 -16.17 26.50 -18.95
N LYS A 87 -16.73 26.62 -20.17
CA LYS A 87 -17.77 27.61 -20.49
C LYS A 87 -19.01 27.46 -19.61
N VAL A 88 -19.53 26.23 -19.46
CA VAL A 88 -20.72 25.97 -18.62
C VAL A 88 -20.46 26.32 -17.15
N ARG A 89 -19.29 25.96 -16.61
CA ARG A 89 -18.90 26.31 -15.24
C ARG A 89 -18.76 27.82 -15.06
N ALA A 90 -18.20 28.53 -16.03
CA ALA A 90 -18.05 29.99 -15.99
C ALA A 90 -19.41 30.69 -15.98
N THR A 91 -20.32 30.31 -16.89
CA THR A 91 -21.69 30.84 -16.92
C THR A 91 -22.47 30.51 -15.65
N SER A 92 -22.27 29.32 -15.08
CA SER A 92 -22.91 28.94 -13.81
C SER A 92 -22.39 29.78 -12.64
N ARG A 93 -21.06 30.03 -12.58
CA ARG A 93 -20.46 30.89 -11.55
C ARG A 93 -20.93 32.33 -11.66
N GLU A 94 -21.04 32.86 -12.88
CA GLU A 94 -21.56 34.20 -13.14
C GLU A 94 -23.02 34.35 -12.67
N ARG A 95 -23.88 33.37 -13.00
CA ARG A 95 -25.31 33.45 -12.70
C ARG A 95 -25.67 33.09 -11.26
N PHE A 96 -24.94 32.16 -10.66
CA PHE A 96 -25.34 31.51 -9.41
C PHE A 96 -24.27 31.55 -8.31
N GLY A 97 -23.08 32.11 -8.57
CA GLY A 97 -21.95 32.10 -7.64
C GLY A 97 -21.31 30.72 -7.42
N VAL A 98 -21.87 29.67 -8.01
CA VAL A 98 -21.43 28.27 -7.88
C VAL A 98 -21.24 27.64 -9.26
N ASP A 99 -20.42 26.59 -9.35
CA ASP A 99 -20.07 25.94 -10.62
C ASP A 99 -21.20 25.08 -11.24
N HIS A 100 -22.31 24.88 -10.52
CA HIS A 100 -23.52 24.20 -11.01
C HIS A 100 -24.74 24.62 -10.18
N HIS A 101 -25.90 24.83 -10.84
CA HIS A 101 -27.14 25.28 -10.16
C HIS A 101 -27.56 24.38 -8.99
N SER A 102 -27.33 23.06 -9.08
CA SER A 102 -27.68 22.12 -7.99
C SER A 102 -26.89 22.34 -6.69
N LYS A 103 -25.85 23.19 -6.69
CA LYS A 103 -25.10 23.58 -5.49
C LYS A 103 -25.60 24.89 -4.86
N THR A 104 -26.59 25.55 -5.48
CA THR A 104 -27.21 26.74 -4.89
C THR A 104 -27.97 26.36 -3.63
N GLN A 105 -27.95 27.23 -2.63
CA GLN A 105 -28.66 27.00 -1.37
C GLN A 105 -30.16 26.80 -1.61
N GLN A 106 -30.75 27.59 -2.52
CA GLN A 106 -32.15 27.44 -2.94
C GLN A 106 -32.48 26.02 -3.43
N PHE A 107 -31.63 25.41 -4.26
CA PHE A 107 -31.85 24.05 -4.75
C PHE A 107 -31.73 23.02 -3.62
N LEU A 108 -30.74 23.18 -2.73
CA LEU A 108 -30.53 22.30 -1.59
C LEU A 108 -31.71 22.36 -0.62
N ASP A 109 -32.20 23.56 -0.30
CA ASP A 109 -33.34 23.78 0.60
C ASP A 109 -34.63 23.22 0.00
N SER A 110 -34.87 23.45 -1.29
CA SER A 110 -36.03 22.89 -2.00
C SER A 110 -35.99 21.35 -2.03
N THR A 111 -34.81 20.76 -2.20
CA THR A 111 -34.62 19.30 -2.19
C THR A 111 -34.87 18.74 -0.79
N LYS A 112 -34.33 19.40 0.25
CA LYS A 112 -34.54 19.04 1.66
C LYS A 112 -36.01 19.12 2.05
N ALA A 113 -36.72 20.19 1.68
CA ALA A 113 -38.14 20.34 1.93
C ALA A 113 -38.97 19.23 1.25
N THR A 114 -38.64 18.89 0.00
CA THR A 114 -39.31 17.81 -0.73
C THR A 114 -39.08 16.44 -0.07
N ASN A 115 -37.84 16.16 0.35
CA ASN A 115 -37.50 14.91 1.02
C ASN A 115 -38.17 14.80 2.40
N LEU A 116 -38.22 15.89 3.17
CA LEU A 116 -38.92 15.95 4.45
C LEU A 116 -40.42 15.69 4.26
N ALA A 117 -41.05 16.30 3.26
CA ALA A 117 -42.47 16.10 2.96
C ALA A 117 -42.79 14.67 2.51
N LYS A 118 -41.92 14.05 1.70
CA LYS A 118 -42.17 12.69 1.14
C LYS A 118 -41.72 11.55 2.05
N TYR A 119 -40.63 11.74 2.79
CA TYR A 119 -39.92 10.65 3.47
C TYR A 119 -39.67 10.94 4.95
N GLY A 120 -40.02 12.12 5.47
CA GLY A 120 -39.76 12.52 6.85
C GLY A 120 -38.29 12.74 7.20
N VAL A 121 -37.40 12.70 6.21
CA VAL A 121 -35.94 12.79 6.38
C VAL A 121 -35.35 13.78 5.38
N GLU A 122 -34.22 14.41 5.71
CA GLU A 122 -33.60 15.43 4.86
C GLU A 122 -33.05 14.85 3.55
N TYR A 123 -32.60 13.60 3.60
CA TYR A 123 -32.08 12.87 2.46
C TYR A 123 -32.84 11.56 2.28
N ALA A 124 -33.34 11.31 1.07
CA ALA A 124 -34.08 10.08 0.77
C ALA A 124 -33.31 8.80 1.17
N SER A 125 -31.98 8.80 1.10
CA SER A 125 -31.12 7.68 1.54
C SER A 125 -31.22 7.35 3.04
N GLN A 126 -31.73 8.25 3.87
CA GLN A 126 -31.96 8.03 5.29
C GLN A 126 -33.30 7.32 5.57
N SER A 127 -34.21 7.28 4.59
CA SER A 127 -35.52 6.65 4.76
C SER A 127 -35.40 5.12 4.72
N PRO A 128 -35.89 4.40 5.75
CA PRO A 128 -35.89 2.93 5.76
C PRO A 128 -36.61 2.32 4.55
N ASP A 129 -37.75 2.88 4.17
CA ASP A 129 -38.54 2.42 3.02
C ASP A 129 -37.79 2.59 1.71
N PHE A 130 -37.09 3.72 1.55
CA PHE A 130 -36.24 3.96 0.39
C PHE A 130 -35.09 2.94 0.32
N GLN A 131 -34.43 2.66 1.44
CA GLN A 131 -33.37 1.66 1.50
C GLN A 131 -33.87 0.25 1.15
N ALA A 132 -35.08 -0.11 1.63
CA ALA A 132 -35.71 -1.40 1.32
C ALA A 132 -36.01 -1.56 -0.18
N ARG A 133 -36.64 -0.54 -0.80
CA ARG A 133 -36.93 -0.53 -2.24
C ARG A 133 -35.67 -0.62 -3.10
N VAL A 134 -34.61 0.07 -2.71
CA VAL A 134 -33.30 0.00 -3.39
C VAL A 134 -32.73 -1.41 -3.32
N LYS A 135 -32.83 -2.09 -2.17
CA LYS A 135 -32.39 -3.48 -2.01
C LYS A 135 -33.19 -4.44 -2.88
N GLU A 136 -34.52 -4.31 -2.89
CA GLU A 136 -35.43 -5.13 -3.69
C GLU A 136 -35.15 -4.98 -5.19
N THR A 137 -34.97 -3.75 -5.67
CA THR A 137 -34.66 -3.47 -7.08
C THR A 137 -33.34 -4.12 -7.51
N HIS A 138 -32.31 -4.08 -6.66
CA HIS A 138 -31.03 -4.73 -6.96
C HIS A 138 -31.14 -6.25 -6.97
N LEU A 139 -31.92 -6.83 -6.04
CA LEU A 139 -32.17 -8.27 -6.01
C LEU A 139 -32.91 -8.72 -7.27
N ALA A 140 -33.97 -8.01 -7.67
CA ALA A 140 -34.76 -8.35 -8.86
C ALA A 140 -33.95 -8.23 -10.17
N SER A 141 -33.10 -7.21 -10.28
CA SER A 141 -32.35 -6.95 -11.53
C SER A 141 -31.02 -7.68 -11.63
N ARG A 142 -30.36 -7.97 -10.51
CA ARG A 142 -28.96 -8.46 -10.48
C ARG A 142 -28.72 -9.63 -9.52
N GLY A 143 -29.76 -10.12 -8.84
CA GLY A 143 -29.64 -11.22 -7.87
C GLY A 143 -28.79 -10.88 -6.64
N VAL A 144 -28.40 -9.61 -6.45
CA VAL A 144 -27.52 -9.15 -5.36
C VAL A 144 -28.15 -7.95 -4.67
N ARG A 145 -27.90 -7.80 -3.36
CA ARG A 145 -28.48 -6.72 -2.54
C ARG A 145 -27.93 -5.32 -2.85
N HIS A 146 -26.80 -5.23 -3.56
CA HIS A 146 -26.18 -3.97 -3.94
C HIS A 146 -25.32 -4.15 -5.20
N HIS A 147 -25.26 -3.14 -6.08
CA HIS A 147 -24.50 -3.24 -7.33
C HIS A 147 -23.01 -3.53 -7.14
N ASN A 148 -22.40 -2.99 -6.08
CA ASN A 148 -21.00 -3.29 -5.74
C ASN A 148 -20.73 -4.78 -5.43
N MET A 149 -21.74 -5.64 -5.31
CA MET A 149 -21.56 -7.07 -5.01
C MET A 149 -21.56 -7.94 -6.27
N THR A 150 -21.71 -7.37 -7.47
CA THR A 150 -21.73 -8.15 -8.72
C THR A 150 -20.42 -8.85 -9.04
N HIS A 151 -19.31 -8.45 -8.41
CA HIS A 151 -18.00 -9.10 -8.58
C HIS A 151 -17.82 -10.33 -7.66
N ILE A 152 -18.71 -10.52 -6.69
CA ILE A 152 -18.62 -11.61 -5.71
C ILE A 152 -19.28 -12.85 -6.30
N SER A 153 -18.55 -13.97 -6.32
CA SER A 153 -19.05 -15.22 -6.89
C SER A 153 -20.25 -15.77 -6.10
N GLU A 154 -21.08 -16.60 -6.72
CA GLU A 154 -22.22 -17.22 -6.06
C GLU A 154 -21.77 -18.13 -4.89
N GLU A 155 -20.68 -18.86 -5.06
CA GLU A 155 -20.06 -19.70 -4.02
C GLU A 155 -19.55 -18.87 -2.85
N SER A 156 -19.02 -17.67 -3.10
CA SER A 156 -18.57 -16.78 -2.03
C SER A 156 -19.76 -16.19 -1.27
N ARG A 157 -20.90 -15.99 -1.95
CA ARG A 157 -22.14 -15.49 -1.33
C ARG A 157 -22.80 -16.52 -0.42
N THR A 158 -22.75 -17.82 -0.73
CA THR A 158 -23.28 -18.86 0.16
C THR A 158 -22.56 -18.86 1.52
N ILE A 159 -21.31 -18.42 1.55
CA ILE A 159 -20.54 -18.24 2.79
C ILE A 159 -20.81 -16.86 3.41
N LEU A 160 -20.76 -15.77 2.63
CA LEU A 160 -20.87 -14.40 3.15
C LEU A 160 -22.27 -14.05 3.66
N ASP A 161 -23.32 -14.46 2.94
CA ASP A 161 -24.68 -14.04 3.24
C ASP A 161 -25.40 -14.98 4.25
N ASP A 162 -24.77 -16.11 4.63
CA ASP A 162 -25.23 -17.00 5.69
C ASP A 162 -24.38 -16.84 6.96
N ALA A 163 -25.02 -16.49 8.08
CA ALA A 163 -24.31 -16.19 9.33
C ALA A 163 -23.60 -17.40 9.94
N GLN A 164 -24.14 -18.61 9.78
CA GLN A 164 -23.57 -19.84 10.36
C GLN A 164 -22.39 -20.33 9.53
N ALA A 165 -22.52 -20.34 8.20
CA ALA A 165 -21.47 -20.66 7.26
C ALA A 165 -20.30 -19.67 7.39
N PHE A 166 -20.58 -18.36 7.48
CA PHE A 166 -19.55 -17.35 7.69
C PHE A 166 -18.80 -17.57 9.01
N LYS A 167 -19.50 -17.82 10.12
CA LYS A 167 -18.88 -18.11 11.43
C LYS A 167 -17.96 -19.33 11.35
N ALA A 168 -18.44 -20.44 10.80
CA ALA A 168 -17.67 -21.67 10.65
C ALA A 168 -16.49 -21.53 9.66
N PHE A 169 -16.60 -20.63 8.69
CA PHE A 169 -15.52 -20.28 7.78
C PHE A 169 -14.43 -19.47 8.50
N MET A 170 -14.83 -18.47 9.29
CA MET A 170 -13.90 -17.61 10.03
C MET A 170 -13.18 -18.31 11.19
N THR A 171 -13.64 -19.48 11.66
CA THR A 171 -12.86 -20.31 12.60
C THR A 171 -11.64 -20.96 11.95
N LYS A 172 -11.58 -21.02 10.61
CA LYS A 172 -10.54 -21.75 9.87
C LYS A 172 -9.50 -20.84 9.22
N TYR A 173 -9.84 -19.58 8.98
CA TYR A 173 -9.04 -18.67 8.15
C TYR A 173 -8.89 -17.29 8.81
N SER A 174 -7.72 -16.69 8.67
CA SER A 174 -7.51 -15.27 9.02
C SER A 174 -8.28 -14.34 8.08
N VAL A 175 -8.47 -13.08 8.49
CA VAL A 175 -9.17 -12.06 7.67
C VAL A 175 -8.60 -11.95 6.25
N ASN A 176 -7.27 -11.97 6.12
CA ASN A 176 -6.60 -11.82 4.83
C ASN A 176 -6.77 -13.07 3.95
N GLU A 177 -6.73 -14.26 4.55
CA GLU A 177 -6.95 -15.52 3.83
C GLU A 177 -8.41 -15.64 3.38
N ALA A 178 -9.34 -15.30 4.27
CA ALA A 178 -10.77 -15.26 3.97
C ALA A 178 -11.08 -14.28 2.83
N ALA A 179 -10.50 -13.07 2.85
CA ALA A 179 -10.67 -12.09 1.79
C ALA A 179 -10.21 -12.62 0.43
N LYS A 180 -9.03 -13.25 0.39
CA LYS A 180 -8.46 -13.85 -0.82
C LYS A 180 -9.32 -15.00 -1.35
N LEU A 181 -9.76 -15.90 -0.47
CA LEU A 181 -10.57 -17.08 -0.85
C LEU A 181 -11.97 -16.69 -1.34
N LEU A 182 -12.57 -15.66 -0.75
CA LEU A 182 -13.93 -15.20 -1.07
C LEU A 182 -13.95 -14.11 -2.16
N GLY A 183 -12.79 -13.74 -2.72
CA GLY A 183 -12.71 -12.73 -3.78
C GLY A 183 -13.16 -11.33 -3.34
N VAL A 184 -12.99 -10.98 -2.07
CA VAL A 184 -13.39 -9.69 -1.49
C VAL A 184 -12.21 -9.00 -0.80
N THR A 185 -12.42 -7.79 -0.30
CA THR A 185 -11.40 -7.06 0.48
C THR A 185 -11.41 -7.46 1.95
N ASP A 186 -10.27 -7.31 2.64
CA ASP A 186 -10.13 -7.49 4.09
C ASP A 186 -11.16 -6.66 4.87
N SER A 187 -11.44 -5.43 4.40
CA SER A 187 -12.45 -4.55 4.97
C SER A 187 -13.88 -5.09 4.82
N THR A 188 -14.17 -5.82 3.75
CA THR A 188 -15.45 -6.48 3.55
C THR A 188 -15.63 -7.61 4.56
N ILE A 189 -14.62 -8.46 4.73
CA ILE A 189 -14.60 -9.51 5.77
C ILE A 189 -14.79 -8.90 7.16
N GLY A 190 -14.07 -7.82 7.47
CA GLY A 190 -14.21 -7.11 8.75
C GLY A 190 -15.63 -6.64 9.04
N ARG A 191 -16.34 -6.10 8.04
CA ARG A 191 -17.74 -5.68 8.18
C ARG A 191 -18.69 -6.85 8.40
N TYR A 192 -18.50 -7.97 7.71
CA TYR A 192 -19.33 -9.17 7.94
C TYR A 192 -19.11 -9.75 9.33
N CYS A 193 -17.88 -9.73 9.84
CA CYS A 193 -17.61 -10.16 11.20
C CYS A 193 -18.33 -9.29 12.24
N ALA A 194 -18.30 -7.96 12.08
CA ALA A 194 -19.06 -7.05 12.93
C ALA A 194 -20.57 -7.32 12.87
N ASN A 195 -21.12 -7.53 11.66
CA ASN A 195 -22.55 -7.79 11.46
C ASN A 195 -23.02 -9.11 12.09
N TYR A 196 -22.19 -10.15 12.09
CA TYR A 196 -22.56 -11.47 12.61
C TYR A 196 -22.07 -11.73 14.03
N GLY A 197 -21.45 -10.75 14.68
CA GLY A 197 -20.88 -10.93 16.02
C GLY A 197 -19.79 -12.00 16.03
N VAL A 198 -19.05 -12.15 14.93
CA VAL A 198 -17.80 -12.90 14.95
C VAL A 198 -16.80 -12.02 15.66
N GLU A 199 -16.41 -12.42 16.88
CA GLU A 199 -15.21 -11.90 17.48
C GLU A 199 -14.06 -12.28 16.56
N LEU A 200 -13.66 -11.31 15.75
CA LEU A 200 -12.38 -11.38 15.11
C LEU A 200 -11.38 -11.49 16.26
N SER A 201 -10.66 -12.60 16.29
CA SER A 201 -9.25 -12.40 16.40
C SER A 201 -8.87 -11.57 15.17
N GLN A 202 -8.93 -10.24 15.28
CA GLN A 202 -7.66 -9.56 15.09
C GLN A 202 -6.77 -10.40 15.99
N SER A 203 -5.97 -11.32 15.44
CA SER A 203 -4.71 -11.47 16.11
C SER A 203 -4.19 -10.05 15.98
N SER A 204 -4.34 -9.24 17.04
CA SER A 204 -3.48 -8.10 17.17
C SER A 204 -2.11 -8.71 16.90
N TYR A 205 -1.29 -8.13 16.02
CA TYR A 205 -0.03 -8.80 15.70
C TYR A 205 0.79 -9.06 17.00
N GLU A 206 0.46 -8.35 18.07
CA GLU A 206 0.71 -8.68 19.48
C GLU A 206 0.32 -10.11 19.90
N ASP A 207 -0.89 -10.61 19.64
CA ASP A 207 -1.31 -12.01 19.82
C ASP A 207 -0.40 -12.97 19.07
N ALA A 208 -0.01 -12.65 17.83
CA ALA A 208 0.87 -13.51 17.05
C ALA A 208 2.29 -13.56 17.64
N ILE A 209 2.79 -12.43 18.16
CA ILE A 209 4.04 -12.38 18.93
C ILE A 209 3.88 -13.17 20.25
N CYS A 210 2.78 -13.00 20.96
CA CYS A 210 2.51 -13.73 22.21
C CYS A 210 2.47 -15.24 21.97
N ALA A 211 1.79 -15.70 20.93
CA ALA A 211 1.72 -17.11 20.54
C ALA A 211 3.09 -17.69 20.17
N PHE A 212 3.99 -16.86 19.59
CA PHE A 212 5.37 -17.25 19.34
C PHE A 212 6.19 -17.39 20.65
N LEU A 213 5.96 -16.50 21.62
CA LEU A 213 6.71 -16.47 22.88
C LEU A 213 6.18 -17.44 23.95
N GLN A 214 4.88 -17.76 23.93
CA GLN A 214 4.22 -18.56 24.96
C GLN A 214 4.80 -19.97 25.11
N PRO A 215 5.11 -20.73 24.03
CA PRO A 215 5.76 -22.04 24.14
C PRO A 215 7.16 -22.00 24.78
N LEU A 216 7.79 -20.83 24.87
CA LEU A 216 9.12 -20.65 25.47
C LEU A 216 9.06 -20.51 27.00
N GLY A 217 7.86 -20.57 27.61
CA GLY A 217 7.69 -20.47 29.06
C GLY A 217 7.93 -19.06 29.63
N ILE A 218 7.88 -18.02 28.77
CA ILE A 218 8.16 -16.64 29.16
C ILE A 218 6.96 -16.01 29.87
N ASN A 219 7.21 -15.25 30.93
CA ASN A 219 6.21 -14.43 31.59
C ASN A 219 5.81 -13.22 30.72
N ILE A 220 4.58 -13.24 30.20
CA ILE A 220 4.07 -12.22 29.28
C ILE A 220 2.97 -11.39 29.96
N LYS A 221 3.14 -10.07 30.00
CA LYS A 221 2.09 -9.11 30.37
C LYS A 221 1.67 -8.32 29.14
N ARG A 222 0.38 -8.34 28.82
CA ARG A 222 -0.17 -7.69 27.61
C ARG A 222 -0.78 -6.34 27.92
N ARG A 223 -0.67 -5.40 26.96
CA ARG A 223 -1.33 -4.07 26.94
C ARG A 223 -1.29 -3.33 28.28
N THR A 224 -0.14 -3.38 28.94
CA THR A 224 0.00 -2.85 30.30
C THR A 224 0.37 -1.37 30.25
N ARG A 225 -0.32 -0.55 31.07
CA ARG A 225 0.00 0.88 31.25
C ARG A 225 0.81 1.18 32.52
N LYS A 226 1.05 0.16 33.35
CA LYS A 226 1.55 0.34 34.72
C LYS A 226 3.00 0.85 34.79
N LEU A 227 3.84 0.53 33.80
CA LEU A 227 5.29 0.77 33.89
C LEU A 227 5.67 2.22 33.57
N ILE A 228 5.10 2.80 32.51
CA ILE A 228 5.53 4.10 31.95
C ILE A 228 4.37 5.11 31.76
N GLY A 229 3.18 4.79 32.27
CA GLY A 229 1.96 5.59 32.07
C GLY A 229 1.40 5.57 30.65
N LEU A 230 2.07 4.87 29.72
CA LEU A 230 1.62 4.57 28.36
C LEU A 230 1.43 3.06 28.22
N GLU A 231 0.54 2.65 27.32
CA GLU A 231 0.35 1.22 27.01
C GLU A 231 1.64 0.66 26.43
N VAL A 232 2.07 -0.50 26.89
CA VAL A 232 3.13 -1.33 26.28
C VAL A 232 2.46 -2.62 25.83
N ASP A 233 2.53 -2.91 24.53
CA ASP A 233 1.74 -3.99 23.93
C ASP A 233 2.07 -5.35 24.55
N ILE A 234 3.37 -5.61 24.70
CA ILE A 234 3.90 -6.83 25.33
C ILE A 234 5.06 -6.43 26.24
N LEU A 235 4.95 -6.78 27.52
CA LEU A 235 6.02 -6.60 28.51
C LEU A 235 6.48 -7.98 28.99
N LEU A 236 7.78 -8.19 28.99
CA LEU A 236 8.48 -9.39 29.44
C LEU A 236 9.29 -9.02 30.69
N PRO A 237 8.71 -9.13 31.90
CA PRO A 237 9.29 -8.57 33.12
C PRO A 237 10.66 -9.17 33.46
N ASP A 238 10.81 -10.48 33.27
CA ASP A 238 12.00 -11.24 33.66
C ASP A 238 13.22 -10.88 32.79
N TYR A 239 12.97 -10.38 31.58
CA TYR A 239 14.00 -9.97 30.63
C TYR A 239 14.21 -8.45 30.59
N LYS A 240 13.49 -7.69 31.43
CA LYS A 240 13.46 -6.21 31.39
C LYS A 240 13.25 -5.68 29.97
N LEU A 241 12.31 -6.28 29.24
CA LEU A 241 12.07 -5.98 27.82
C LEU A 241 10.58 -5.71 27.55
N GLY A 242 10.28 -4.58 26.91
CA GLY A 242 9.02 -4.35 26.22
C GLY A 242 9.14 -4.58 24.72
N ILE A 243 8.04 -4.98 24.09
CA ILE A 243 7.88 -5.07 22.64
C ILE A 243 6.66 -4.22 22.28
N GLU A 244 6.89 -3.29 21.36
CA GLU A 244 5.88 -2.45 20.73
C GLU A 244 5.62 -2.93 19.31
N PHE A 245 4.37 -3.22 18.99
CA PHE A 245 3.93 -3.47 17.64
C PHE A 245 3.31 -2.20 17.03
N THR A 246 3.88 -1.75 15.92
CA THR A 246 3.58 -0.45 15.32
C THR A 246 2.85 -0.61 13.99
N GLY A 247 1.52 -0.54 14.03
CA GLY A 247 0.66 -0.53 12.83
C GLY A 247 0.92 0.71 11.96
N LEU A 248 1.20 0.54 10.66
CA LEU A 248 1.64 1.67 9.82
C LEU A 248 0.58 2.77 9.75
N TYR A 249 -0.69 2.39 9.62
CA TYR A 249 -1.80 3.35 9.55
C TYR A 249 -1.95 4.15 10.86
N TYR A 250 -1.96 3.48 12.01
CA TYR A 250 -2.23 4.11 13.31
C TYR A 250 -1.06 4.98 13.80
N HIS A 251 0.15 4.72 13.31
CA HIS A 251 1.37 5.44 13.70
C HIS A 251 1.89 6.40 12.63
N ARG A 252 1.08 6.69 11.61
CA ARG A 252 1.36 7.78 10.67
C ARG A 252 1.44 9.13 11.39
N GLU A 253 2.22 10.05 10.85
CA GLU A 253 2.56 11.33 11.49
C GLU A 253 1.33 12.15 11.91
N LYS A 254 0.25 12.10 11.12
CA LYS A 254 -1.01 12.82 11.42
C LYS A 254 -1.70 12.32 12.70
N LEU A 255 -1.44 11.07 13.11
CA LEU A 255 -2.00 10.47 14.32
C LEU A 255 -1.00 10.38 15.47
N ARG A 256 0.30 10.27 15.15
CA ARG A 256 1.39 10.16 16.12
C ARG A 256 2.52 11.09 15.70
N GLY A 257 2.82 12.08 16.55
CA GLY A 257 3.86 13.06 16.27
C GLY A 257 5.24 12.43 16.06
N LYS A 258 6.14 13.21 15.45
CA LYS A 258 7.50 12.79 15.05
C LYS A 258 8.31 12.09 16.14
N THR A 259 8.15 12.47 17.41
CA THR A 259 8.94 11.93 18.52
C THR A 259 8.25 10.79 19.26
N TYR A 260 7.02 10.41 18.90
CA TYR A 260 6.21 9.45 19.66
C TYR A 260 6.95 8.15 20.02
N HIS A 261 7.58 7.48 19.04
CA HIS A 261 8.31 6.24 19.30
C HIS A 261 9.58 6.47 20.14
N LEU A 262 10.26 7.60 19.92
CA LEU A 262 11.46 7.97 20.68
C LEU A 262 11.12 8.29 22.14
N ASP A 263 10.06 9.06 22.38
CA ASP A 263 9.62 9.43 23.73
C ASP A 263 9.20 8.18 24.52
N LYS A 264 8.53 7.23 23.85
CA LYS A 264 8.17 5.94 24.45
C LYS A 264 9.40 5.08 24.75
N LEU A 265 10.39 5.06 23.86
CA LEU A 265 11.68 4.41 24.11
C LEU A 265 12.37 5.00 25.33
N HIS A 266 12.48 6.33 25.44
CA HIS A 266 13.10 6.98 26.60
C HIS A 266 12.40 6.60 27.91
N ARG A 267 11.07 6.66 27.96
CA ARG A 267 10.32 6.26 29.16
C ARG A 267 10.58 4.82 29.59
N MET A 268 10.73 3.90 28.63
CA MET A 268 11.08 2.51 28.93
C MET A 268 12.49 2.41 29.50
N LEU A 269 13.46 3.09 28.89
CA LEU A 269 14.85 3.11 29.36
C LEU A 269 14.95 3.71 30.77
N ASP A 270 14.24 4.82 31.03
CA ASP A 270 14.17 5.48 32.35
C ASP A 270 13.56 4.56 33.41
N ALA A 271 12.63 3.68 33.02
CA ALA A 271 12.06 2.65 33.89
C ALA A 271 12.98 1.42 34.07
N GLY A 272 14.17 1.41 33.47
CA GLY A 272 15.12 0.30 33.51
C GLY A 272 14.74 -0.87 32.58
N TYR A 273 13.95 -0.62 31.54
CA TYR A 273 13.55 -1.61 30.54
C TYR A 273 14.04 -1.23 29.15
N ARG A 274 14.46 -2.22 28.38
CA ARG A 274 14.63 -2.08 26.93
C ARG A 274 13.27 -2.04 26.24
N LEU A 275 13.21 -1.41 25.07
CA LEU A 275 12.05 -1.46 24.18
C LEU A 275 12.47 -1.90 22.78
N ILE A 276 11.80 -2.90 22.24
CA ILE A 276 11.89 -3.27 20.82
C ILE A 276 10.65 -2.76 20.09
N THR A 277 10.83 -1.98 19.03
CA THR A 277 9.73 -1.47 18.20
C THR A 277 9.70 -2.14 16.83
N ILE A 278 8.65 -2.93 16.58
CA ILE A 278 8.43 -3.70 15.36
C ILE A 278 7.39 -2.99 14.51
N PHE A 279 7.74 -2.57 13.30
CA PHE A 279 6.74 -2.05 12.37
C PHE A 279 5.97 -3.16 11.69
N GLU A 280 4.70 -2.91 11.34
CA GLU A 280 3.80 -3.89 10.74
C GLU A 280 4.37 -4.57 9.48
N ASP A 281 5.08 -3.84 8.62
CA ASP A 281 5.70 -4.40 7.42
C ASP A 281 6.87 -5.36 7.72
N GLU A 282 7.60 -5.14 8.81
CA GLU A 282 8.66 -6.03 9.27
C GLU A 282 8.07 -7.39 9.70
N TRP A 283 6.94 -7.36 10.41
CA TRP A 283 6.25 -8.58 10.80
C TRP A 283 5.61 -9.28 9.60
N LEU A 284 4.91 -8.55 8.73
CA LEU A 284 4.21 -9.13 7.59
C LEU A 284 5.14 -9.81 6.58
N TYR A 285 6.28 -9.18 6.27
CA TYR A 285 7.15 -9.64 5.17
C TYR A 285 8.45 -10.25 5.64
N LYS A 286 8.81 -10.10 6.92
CA LYS A 286 10.10 -10.57 7.47
C LYS A 286 9.94 -11.22 8.85
N ARG A 287 8.77 -11.80 9.13
CA ARG A 287 8.43 -12.48 10.40
C ARG A 287 9.56 -13.33 10.97
N ARG A 288 10.11 -14.24 10.17
CA ARG A 288 11.22 -15.13 10.58
C ARG A 288 12.42 -14.37 11.14
N ILE A 289 12.80 -13.26 10.49
CA ILE A 289 13.94 -12.43 10.92
C ILE A 289 13.59 -11.70 12.23
N VAL A 290 12.35 -11.21 12.37
CA VAL A 290 11.88 -10.56 13.59
C VAL A 290 11.88 -11.55 14.77
N GLU A 291 11.34 -12.75 14.58
CA GLU A 291 11.34 -13.83 15.58
C GLU A 291 12.78 -14.18 16.00
N GLN A 292 13.70 -14.36 15.06
CA GLN A 292 15.12 -14.58 15.37
C GLN A 292 15.73 -13.44 16.21
N ARG A 293 15.43 -12.19 15.86
CA ARG A 293 15.91 -11.02 16.64
C ARG A 293 15.34 -11.00 18.05
N LEU A 294 14.08 -11.41 18.24
CA LEU A 294 13.48 -11.55 19.57
C LEU A 294 14.19 -12.64 20.38
N LEU A 295 14.46 -13.82 19.79
CA LEU A 295 15.22 -14.88 20.48
C LEU A 295 16.62 -14.42 20.88
N HIS A 296 17.30 -13.65 20.03
CA HIS A 296 18.58 -13.03 20.37
C HIS A 296 18.46 -12.00 21.49
N ALA A 297 17.41 -11.17 21.46
CA ALA A 297 17.15 -10.16 22.48
C ALA A 297 16.85 -10.77 23.86
N LEU A 298 16.31 -11.99 23.87
CA LEU A 298 16.00 -12.82 25.03
C LEU A 298 17.14 -13.76 25.44
N GLU A 299 18.27 -13.74 24.70
CA GLU A 299 19.44 -14.58 24.94
C GLU A 299 19.20 -16.11 24.87
N ILE A 300 18.14 -16.53 24.16
CA ILE A 300 17.73 -17.94 23.98
C ILE A 300 17.82 -18.41 22.52
N ALA A 301 18.41 -17.60 21.64
CA ALA A 301 18.65 -18.02 20.26
C ALA A 301 19.47 -19.33 20.21
N PRO A 302 19.16 -20.25 19.28
CA PRO A 302 19.90 -21.49 19.10
C PRO A 302 21.40 -21.24 19.00
N ARG A 303 22.21 -22.05 19.70
CA ARG A 303 23.67 -21.83 19.73
C ARG A 303 24.35 -22.48 18.53
N GLY A 304 25.19 -21.69 17.86
CA GLY A 304 26.17 -22.16 16.89
C GLY A 304 27.56 -22.34 17.52
N LYS A 305 28.55 -22.74 16.72
CA LYS A 305 29.93 -22.93 17.19
C LYS A 305 30.56 -21.62 17.69
N GLY A 306 31.45 -21.72 18.68
CA GLY A 306 32.26 -20.58 19.11
C GLY A 306 33.21 -20.11 18.00
N ALA A 307 33.50 -18.81 17.94
CA ALA A 307 34.25 -18.19 16.85
C ALA A 307 35.63 -18.83 16.55
N ARG A 308 36.28 -19.44 17.55
CA ARG A 308 37.56 -20.16 17.35
C ARG A 308 37.45 -21.33 16.36
N HIS A 309 36.25 -21.92 16.21
CA HIS A 309 35.98 -23.05 15.32
C HIS A 309 35.45 -22.65 13.95
N LEU A 310 35.25 -21.35 13.68
CA LEU A 310 34.73 -20.87 12.41
C LEU A 310 35.87 -20.37 11.51
N ALA A 311 35.87 -20.72 10.23
CA ALA A 311 36.77 -20.09 9.27
C ALA A 311 36.26 -18.69 8.92
N VAL A 312 37.14 -17.70 8.80
CA VAL A 312 36.77 -16.32 8.42
C VAL A 312 37.58 -15.89 7.21
N ARG A 313 36.89 -15.37 6.19
CA ARG A 313 37.49 -14.86 4.96
C ARG A 313 36.64 -13.77 4.34
N GLU A 314 37.25 -12.99 3.44
CA GLU A 314 36.50 -12.08 2.58
C GLU A 314 35.58 -12.89 1.63
N VAL A 315 34.40 -12.35 1.35
CA VAL A 315 33.38 -12.97 0.49
C VAL A 315 32.93 -12.01 -0.60
N THR A 316 32.41 -12.56 -1.69
CA THR A 316 31.92 -11.73 -2.80
C THR A 316 30.69 -10.92 -2.40
N ASN A 317 30.50 -9.77 -3.05
CA ASN A 317 29.28 -8.97 -2.90
C ASN A 317 28.00 -9.77 -3.25
N ALA A 318 28.09 -10.74 -4.15
CA ALA A 318 26.97 -11.62 -4.49
C ALA A 318 26.56 -12.53 -3.31
N MET A 319 27.54 -13.21 -2.69
CA MET A 319 27.30 -14.01 -1.48
C MET A 319 26.75 -13.15 -0.35
N ALA A 320 27.32 -11.95 -0.16
CA ALA A 320 26.87 -11.03 0.87
C ALA A 320 25.43 -10.57 0.65
N LYS A 321 25.07 -10.26 -0.59
CA LYS A 321 23.72 -9.84 -0.97
C LYS A 321 22.71 -10.95 -0.70
N ASP A 322 23.02 -12.18 -1.12
CA ASP A 322 22.14 -13.32 -0.90
C ASP A 322 21.91 -13.58 0.60
N PHE A 323 22.98 -13.64 1.39
CA PHE A 323 22.90 -13.86 2.83
C PHE A 323 22.10 -12.76 3.55
N LEU A 324 22.41 -11.49 3.29
CA LEU A 324 21.75 -10.36 3.95
C LEU A 324 20.27 -10.25 3.58
N ASN A 325 19.87 -10.60 2.35
CA ASN A 325 18.45 -10.59 1.99
C ASN A 325 17.64 -11.65 2.73
N ARG A 326 18.26 -12.78 3.08
CA ARG A 326 17.63 -13.87 3.84
C ARG A 326 17.60 -13.62 5.35
N HIS A 327 18.61 -12.93 5.89
CA HIS A 327 18.88 -12.91 7.33
C HIS A 327 18.94 -11.51 7.96
N HIS A 328 18.99 -10.42 7.19
CA HIS A 328 19.05 -9.05 7.74
C HIS A 328 17.72 -8.30 7.52
N LEU A 329 17.22 -7.64 8.57
CA LEU A 329 15.92 -6.95 8.54
C LEU A 329 15.82 -5.87 7.45
N GLN A 330 16.91 -5.17 7.18
CA GLN A 330 16.98 -4.15 6.12
C GLN A 330 17.38 -4.72 4.74
N GLY A 331 17.68 -6.02 4.65
CA GLY A 331 18.27 -6.64 3.46
C GLY A 331 19.70 -6.17 3.18
N ALA A 332 20.20 -6.48 1.99
CA ALA A 332 21.58 -6.22 1.58
C ALA A 332 21.93 -4.75 1.38
N GLY A 333 20.99 -3.93 0.91
CA GLY A 333 21.28 -2.55 0.49
C GLY A 333 22.17 -2.48 -0.75
N SER A 334 22.93 -1.38 -0.88
CA SER A 334 23.90 -1.19 -1.96
C SER A 334 25.16 -2.03 -1.74
N ALA A 335 25.84 -2.41 -2.82
CA ALA A 335 27.08 -3.17 -2.74
C ALA A 335 28.13 -2.41 -1.90
N GLY A 336 28.81 -3.16 -1.03
CA GLY A 336 29.82 -2.64 -0.14
C GLY A 336 31.20 -2.51 -0.82
N PHE A 337 32.12 -1.90 -0.08
CA PHE A 337 33.54 -1.91 -0.35
C PHE A 337 34.17 -3.28 -0.07
N ALA A 338 33.78 -3.91 1.05
CA ALA A 338 34.30 -5.21 1.47
C ALA A 338 33.24 -5.96 2.27
N ALA A 339 33.30 -7.30 2.26
CA ALA A 339 32.41 -8.15 3.03
C ALA A 339 33.17 -9.35 3.59
N TYR A 340 33.01 -9.65 4.88
CA TYR A 340 33.67 -10.76 5.55
C TYR A 340 32.63 -11.77 6.01
N GLY A 341 32.85 -13.05 5.71
CA GLY A 341 31.98 -14.15 6.09
C GLY A 341 32.65 -15.09 7.09
N ALA A 342 31.86 -15.64 8.01
CA ALA A 342 32.25 -16.74 8.90
C ALA A 342 31.61 -18.03 8.42
N PHE A 343 32.39 -19.12 8.40
CA PHE A 343 32.00 -20.40 7.85
C PHE A 343 32.10 -21.51 8.91
N ASP A 344 31.08 -22.34 8.98
CA ASP A 344 31.10 -23.63 9.68
C ASP A 344 31.19 -24.74 8.62
N GLY A 345 32.40 -25.29 8.44
CA GLY A 345 32.71 -26.07 7.24
C GLY A 345 32.53 -25.20 5.99
N ASP A 346 31.67 -25.64 5.07
CA ASP A 346 31.33 -24.90 3.85
C ASP A 346 30.14 -23.95 3.99
N LEU A 347 29.42 -24.01 5.13
CA LEU A 347 28.22 -23.21 5.36
C LEU A 347 28.60 -21.81 5.82
N LEU A 348 28.17 -20.78 5.07
CA LEU A 348 28.25 -19.39 5.50
C LEU A 348 27.21 -19.14 6.60
N VAL A 349 27.67 -18.79 7.81
CA VAL A 349 26.81 -18.67 9.00
C VAL A 349 26.70 -17.26 9.56
N ALA A 350 27.63 -16.38 9.22
CA ALA A 350 27.57 -14.97 9.58
C ALA A 350 28.30 -14.09 8.57
N ILE A 351 27.89 -12.82 8.49
CA ILE A 351 28.53 -11.83 7.63
C ILE A 351 28.62 -10.46 8.28
N MET A 352 29.65 -9.71 7.91
CA MET A 352 29.82 -8.29 8.21
C MET A 352 30.23 -7.53 6.95
N THR A 353 29.55 -6.43 6.62
CA THR A 353 29.82 -5.65 5.40
C THR A 353 30.26 -4.23 5.70
N PHE A 354 31.08 -3.69 4.82
CA PHE A 354 31.71 -2.37 4.96
C PHE A 354 31.56 -1.57 3.67
N SER A 355 31.50 -0.25 3.77
CA SER A 355 31.53 0.66 2.61
C SER A 355 32.52 1.80 2.81
N LYS A 356 32.97 2.41 1.71
CA LYS A 356 33.66 3.69 1.76
C LYS A 356 32.58 4.75 2.00
N GLY A 357 32.60 5.40 3.17
CA GLY A 357 31.66 6.47 3.48
C GLY A 357 31.73 7.60 2.45
N ARG A 358 30.62 8.33 2.29
CA ARG A 358 30.60 9.51 1.41
C ARG A 358 31.65 10.52 1.90
N LYS A 359 32.43 11.08 0.98
CA LYS A 359 33.38 12.15 1.31
C LYS A 359 32.59 13.32 1.92
N PRO A 360 32.90 13.74 3.16
CA PRO A 360 32.50 15.07 3.62
C PRO A 360 33.01 16.11 2.61
N MET A 361 32.29 17.23 2.49
CA MET A 361 32.58 18.28 1.50
C MET A 361 34.04 18.75 1.51
N ASN A 362 34.76 18.56 2.64
CA ASN A 362 36.14 18.99 2.87
C ASN A 362 37.13 17.85 3.24
N ALA A 363 36.83 16.57 2.94
CA ALA A 363 37.75 15.47 3.29
C ALA A 363 38.28 14.72 2.05
N VAL A 364 39.58 14.41 2.08
CA VAL A 364 40.28 13.65 1.02
C VAL A 364 39.66 12.26 0.83
N GLN A 365 39.24 11.62 1.93
CA GLN A 365 38.54 10.33 1.96
C GLN A 365 37.51 10.29 3.10
N GLY A 366 36.34 9.70 2.85
CA GLY A 366 35.33 9.48 3.90
C GLY A 366 35.70 8.32 4.84
N PRO A 367 35.18 8.28 6.08
CA PRO A 367 35.43 7.17 6.99
C PRO A 367 34.87 5.87 6.41
N ILE A 368 35.49 4.73 6.73
CA ILE A 368 34.89 3.44 6.40
C ILE A 368 33.67 3.24 7.29
N GLU A 369 32.55 2.82 6.71
CA GLU A 369 31.33 2.54 7.45
C GLU A 369 31.09 1.03 7.53
N MET A 370 30.93 0.49 8.74
CA MET A 370 30.39 -0.86 8.95
C MET A 370 28.88 -0.79 8.75
N LEU A 371 28.40 -1.39 7.66
CA LEU A 371 27.02 -1.29 7.23
C LEU A 371 26.11 -2.30 7.93
N ARG A 372 26.47 -3.58 7.89
CA ARG A 372 25.59 -4.67 8.31
C ARG A 372 26.37 -5.74 9.04
N PHE A 373 25.72 -6.34 10.02
CA PHE A 373 26.13 -7.60 10.64
C PHE A 373 24.90 -8.50 10.74
N ALA A 374 25.01 -9.75 10.32
CA ALA A 374 23.94 -10.74 10.42
C ALA A 374 24.52 -12.14 10.65
N THR A 375 23.77 -12.98 11.36
CA THR A 375 23.96 -14.43 11.43
C THR A 375 22.81 -15.13 10.73
N ASP A 376 22.90 -16.44 10.53
CA ASP A 376 21.83 -17.24 9.92
C ASP A 376 20.58 -17.41 10.81
N GLY A 377 20.64 -16.92 12.05
CA GLY A 377 19.64 -17.05 13.10
C GLY A 377 20.20 -17.68 14.37
N HIS A 378 21.37 -18.32 14.30
CA HIS A 378 22.04 -18.86 15.48
C HIS A 378 22.93 -17.81 16.16
N ALA A 379 23.14 -18.00 17.46
CA ALA A 379 24.11 -17.26 18.25
C ALA A 379 25.48 -17.91 18.16
N TYR A 380 26.44 -17.24 17.51
CA TYR A 380 27.84 -17.66 17.41
C TYR A 380 28.72 -16.76 18.31
N PRO A 381 29.07 -17.20 19.54
CA PRO A 381 29.84 -16.38 20.47
C PRO A 381 31.18 -15.92 19.87
N GLY A 382 31.42 -14.61 19.90
CA GLY A 382 32.65 -13.97 19.41
C GLY A 382 32.75 -13.81 17.88
N VAL A 383 31.75 -14.23 17.09
CA VAL A 383 31.86 -14.20 15.62
C VAL A 383 32.01 -12.78 15.07
N ALA A 384 31.28 -11.82 15.63
CA ALA A 384 31.34 -10.43 15.21
C ALA A 384 32.74 -9.84 15.43
N SER A 385 33.36 -10.10 16.59
CA SER A 385 34.73 -9.68 16.91
C SER A 385 35.74 -10.30 15.96
N LYS A 386 35.59 -11.58 15.61
CA LYS A 386 36.48 -12.27 14.67
C LYS A 386 36.37 -11.70 13.25
N LEU A 387 35.15 -11.41 12.79
CA LEU A 387 34.90 -10.78 11.48
C LEU A 387 35.49 -9.36 11.41
N PHE A 388 35.22 -8.55 12.44
CA PHE A 388 35.74 -7.20 12.50
C PHE A 388 37.26 -7.16 12.59
N ALA A 389 37.88 -8.03 13.39
CA ALA A 389 39.33 -8.15 13.48
C ALA A 389 39.98 -8.59 12.16
N ALA A 390 39.33 -9.48 11.40
CA ALA A 390 39.79 -9.86 10.07
C ALA A 390 39.79 -8.67 9.11
N PHE A 391 38.72 -7.89 9.11
CA PHE A 391 38.62 -6.64 8.34
C PHE A 391 39.72 -5.63 8.73
N VAL A 392 39.90 -5.38 10.03
CA VAL A 392 40.90 -4.42 10.54
C VAL A 392 42.32 -4.85 10.15
N ARG A 393 42.64 -6.14 10.25
CA ARG A 393 43.96 -6.68 9.89
C ARG A 393 44.25 -6.50 8.40
N GLN A 394 43.28 -6.78 7.53
CA GLN A 394 43.46 -6.71 6.08
C GLN A 394 43.51 -5.26 5.56
N HIS A 395 42.60 -4.40 6.03
CA HIS A 395 42.43 -3.06 5.46
C HIS A 395 43.10 -1.94 6.26
N GLN A 396 43.58 -2.24 7.48
CA GLN A 396 44.21 -1.28 8.39
C GLN A 396 43.51 0.09 8.45
N PRO A 397 42.17 0.13 8.66
CA PRO A 397 41.43 1.39 8.67
C PRO A 397 41.93 2.31 9.79
N ARG A 398 41.99 3.61 9.55
CA ARG A 398 42.24 4.61 10.61
C ARG A 398 41.03 4.75 11.53
N CYS A 399 39.84 4.77 10.93
CA CYS A 399 38.57 4.94 11.63
C CYS A 399 37.48 4.13 10.93
N VAL A 400 36.58 3.55 11.71
CA VAL A 400 35.35 2.91 11.25
C VAL A 400 34.16 3.51 11.98
N VAL A 401 33.12 3.91 11.25
CA VAL A 401 31.87 4.39 11.81
C VAL A 401 30.75 3.37 11.62
N SER A 402 29.74 3.39 12.48
CA SER A 402 28.52 2.60 12.28
C SER A 402 27.34 3.20 13.02
N TYR A 403 26.14 2.74 12.68
CA TYR A 403 24.88 3.25 13.24
C TYR A 403 24.04 2.10 13.79
N ALA A 404 23.64 2.20 15.05
CA ALA A 404 22.73 1.25 15.69
C ALA A 404 21.29 1.78 15.67
N ASP A 405 20.36 1.07 15.02
CA ASP A 405 18.93 1.40 15.05
C ASP A 405 18.40 1.27 16.49
N ARG A 406 17.97 2.39 17.08
CA ARG A 406 17.53 2.46 18.48
C ARG A 406 16.28 1.65 18.76
N ARG A 407 15.50 1.30 17.73
CA ARG A 407 14.33 0.42 17.88
C ARG A 407 14.68 -1.00 18.28
N TYR A 408 15.92 -1.44 18.04
CA TYR A 408 16.36 -2.79 18.39
C TYR A 408 17.63 -2.79 19.25
N SER A 409 18.42 -1.72 19.22
CA SER A 409 19.74 -1.66 19.83
C SER A 409 19.97 -0.31 20.51
N ALA A 410 19.11 0.05 21.46
CA ALA A 410 19.17 1.31 22.19
C ALA A 410 20.42 1.49 23.09
N GLU A 411 21.14 0.41 23.39
CA GLU A 411 22.37 0.43 24.21
C GLU A 411 23.65 0.24 23.37
N GLY A 412 23.51 -0.26 22.14
CA GLY A 412 24.65 -0.49 21.24
C GLY A 412 25.65 -1.57 21.70
N ASN A 413 25.22 -2.55 22.50
CA ASN A 413 26.09 -3.57 23.13
C ASN A 413 27.07 -4.26 22.18
N LEU A 414 26.67 -4.54 20.93
CA LEU A 414 27.56 -5.12 19.93
C LEU A 414 28.77 -4.21 19.65
N TYR A 415 28.52 -2.91 19.44
CA TYR A 415 29.54 -1.93 19.09
C TYR A 415 30.55 -1.74 20.21
N LEU A 416 30.06 -1.63 21.45
CA LEU A 416 30.92 -1.55 22.63
C LEU A 416 31.83 -2.78 22.76
N LYS A 417 31.30 -3.99 22.52
CA LYS A 417 32.08 -5.25 22.50
C LYS A 417 33.12 -5.31 21.38
N LEU A 418 32.92 -4.57 20.29
CA LEU A 418 33.88 -4.44 19.19
C LEU A 418 34.91 -3.31 19.43
N GLY A 419 34.83 -2.61 20.56
CA GLY A 419 35.73 -1.51 20.91
C GLY A 419 35.35 -0.16 20.28
N PHE A 420 34.12 -0.01 19.77
CA PHE A 420 33.62 1.28 19.32
C PHE A 420 33.21 2.11 20.55
N ARG A 421 33.34 3.44 20.43
CA ARG A 421 32.80 4.42 21.37
C ARG A 421 31.54 5.08 20.79
N LEU A 422 30.58 5.38 21.64
CA LEU A 422 29.42 6.20 21.27
C LEU A 422 29.89 7.64 21.03
N VAL A 423 29.56 8.22 19.88
CA VAL A 423 29.95 9.59 19.50
C VAL A 423 28.77 10.51 19.20
N GLY A 424 27.54 10.00 19.26
CA GLY A 424 26.34 10.83 19.15
C GLY A 424 25.08 10.06 18.83
N GLU A 425 23.99 10.80 18.69
CA GLU A 425 22.66 10.28 18.37
C GLU A 425 22.07 11.03 17.18
N THR A 426 21.39 10.32 16.30
CA THR A 426 20.64 10.96 15.22
C THR A 426 19.21 11.23 15.67
N ARG A 427 18.61 12.29 15.13
CA ARG A 427 17.17 12.56 15.26
C ARG A 427 16.34 11.40 14.66
N PRO A 428 15.06 11.25 15.05
CA PRO A 428 14.11 10.37 14.39
C PRO A 428 14.15 10.53 12.87
N ASN A 429 14.24 9.41 12.17
CA ASN A 429 14.17 9.32 10.72
C ASN A 429 12.73 9.00 10.29
N TYR A 430 12.40 9.27 9.03
CA TYR A 430 11.06 9.03 8.49
C TYR A 430 11.06 8.17 7.24
N TRP A 431 9.94 7.50 7.04
CA TRP A 431 9.61 6.66 5.90
C TRP A 431 8.23 7.06 5.38
N TYR A 432 7.97 6.85 4.09
CA TYR A 432 6.61 7.02 3.54
C TYR A 432 5.88 5.68 3.53
N ILE A 433 4.59 5.72 3.85
CA ILE A 433 3.74 4.54 3.85
C ILE A 433 3.16 4.34 2.44
N LYS A 434 3.30 3.12 1.91
CA LYS A 434 2.66 2.66 0.68
C LYS A 434 1.92 1.35 0.93
N GLY A 435 0.62 1.46 1.16
CA GLY A 435 -0.19 0.33 1.56
C GLY A 435 0.31 -0.25 2.87
N LYS A 436 0.78 -1.51 2.84
CA LYS A 436 1.31 -2.23 4.00
C LYS A 436 2.85 -2.22 4.09
N THR A 437 3.53 -1.39 3.30
CA THR A 437 5.01 -1.30 3.32
C THR A 437 5.48 0.11 3.66
N ARG A 438 6.68 0.22 4.25
CA ARG A 438 7.41 1.47 4.36
C ARG A 438 8.43 1.61 3.24
N GLU A 439 8.44 2.77 2.59
CA GLU A 439 9.42 3.14 1.57
C GLU A 439 10.37 4.22 2.07
N TYR A 440 11.67 4.00 1.85
CA TYR A 440 12.71 4.89 2.34
C TYR A 440 12.67 6.25 1.66
N ARG A 441 12.74 7.33 2.44
CA ARG A 441 12.64 8.73 1.98
C ARG A 441 13.55 9.10 0.81
N PHE A 442 14.72 8.48 0.69
CA PHE A 442 15.67 8.79 -0.39
C PHE A 442 15.12 8.50 -1.80
N LYS A 443 14.10 7.64 -1.94
CA LYS A 443 13.40 7.42 -3.21
C LYS A 443 12.57 8.63 -3.65
N TYR A 444 12.22 9.50 -2.71
CA TYR A 444 11.27 10.58 -2.88
C TYR A 444 11.93 11.95 -2.80
N ARG A 445 13.25 12.05 -3.02
CA ARG A 445 13.92 13.34 -3.08
C ARG A 445 13.23 14.22 -4.12
N LYS A 446 13.08 15.52 -3.85
CA LYS A 446 12.36 16.47 -4.72
C LYS A 446 12.74 16.34 -6.20
N SER A 447 14.02 16.21 -6.53
CA SER A 447 14.51 16.03 -7.89
C SER A 447 13.98 14.78 -8.62
N GLN A 448 13.46 13.80 -7.88
CA GLN A 448 12.90 12.55 -8.41
C GLN A 448 11.38 12.56 -8.47
N ILE A 449 10.69 13.50 -7.81
CA ILE A 449 9.23 13.48 -7.65
C ILE A 449 8.53 14.79 -8.03
N ALA A 450 9.26 15.88 -8.26
CA ALA A 450 8.66 17.18 -8.59
C ALA A 450 7.75 17.12 -9.83
N HIS A 451 8.09 16.29 -10.82
CA HIS A 451 7.31 16.09 -12.03
C HIS A 451 6.01 15.28 -11.82
N LEU A 452 5.78 14.71 -10.63
CA LEU A 452 4.60 13.88 -10.35
C LEU A 452 3.37 14.71 -9.98
N VAL A 453 3.52 16.01 -9.71
CA VAL A 453 2.43 16.91 -9.34
C VAL A 453 2.58 18.26 -10.04
N GLU A 454 1.46 18.96 -10.20
CA GLU A 454 1.46 20.31 -10.75
C GLU A 454 2.26 21.26 -9.84
N ASN A 455 3.10 22.11 -10.43
CA ASN A 455 3.98 23.05 -9.72
C ASN A 455 4.90 22.40 -8.65
N GLY A 456 5.30 21.13 -8.85
CA GLY A 456 6.13 20.41 -7.88
C GLY A 456 7.48 21.07 -7.58
N ASP A 457 8.03 21.84 -8.51
CA ASP A 457 9.26 22.61 -8.29
C ASP A 457 9.10 23.73 -7.24
N GLN A 458 7.87 24.15 -6.94
CA GLN A 458 7.58 25.12 -5.88
C GLN A 458 7.20 24.45 -4.55
N LYS A 459 7.02 23.13 -4.55
CA LYS A 459 6.59 22.36 -3.38
C LYS A 459 7.79 21.70 -2.69
N THR A 460 7.64 21.44 -1.39
CA THR A 460 8.57 20.60 -0.63
C THR A 460 8.30 19.12 -0.93
N GLU A 461 9.26 18.24 -0.63
CA GLU A 461 9.06 16.79 -0.71
C GLU A 461 7.78 16.36 0.03
N HIS A 462 7.56 16.91 1.23
CA HIS A 462 6.41 16.55 2.05
C HIS A 462 5.08 16.95 1.42
N GLN A 463 4.98 18.18 0.89
CA GLN A 463 3.78 18.66 0.21
C GLN A 463 3.46 17.81 -1.03
N ILE A 464 4.47 17.46 -1.83
CA ILE A 464 4.29 16.58 -2.99
C ILE A 464 3.77 15.21 -2.54
N MET A 465 4.35 14.64 -1.49
CA MET A 465 3.96 13.32 -1.01
C MET A 465 2.57 13.31 -0.36
N ASP A 466 2.19 14.37 0.36
CA ASP A 466 0.83 14.55 0.87
C ASP A 466 -0.21 14.60 -0.27
N GLU A 467 0.08 15.33 -1.35
CA GLU A 467 -0.79 15.37 -2.56
C GLU A 467 -0.90 14.00 -3.25
N LEU A 468 0.17 13.22 -3.22
CA LEU A 468 0.19 11.84 -3.72
C LEU A 468 -0.45 10.83 -2.74
N GLY A 469 -1.01 11.29 -1.61
CA GLY A 469 -1.65 10.44 -0.60
C GLY A 469 -0.65 9.54 0.14
N ARG A 470 0.60 9.97 0.31
CA ARG A 470 1.69 9.25 0.97
C ARG A 470 2.06 9.93 2.29
N GLU A 471 1.71 9.30 3.40
CA GLU A 471 2.00 9.85 4.72
C GLU A 471 3.31 9.32 5.31
N ARG A 472 3.93 10.12 6.18
CA ARG A 472 5.16 9.76 6.88
C ARG A 472 4.88 8.93 8.13
N ILE A 473 5.85 8.11 8.49
CA ILE A 473 5.98 7.43 9.79
C ILE A 473 7.41 7.59 10.28
N TRP A 474 7.59 7.74 11.59
CA TRP A 474 8.87 8.07 12.21
C TRP A 474 9.42 6.92 13.05
N ASP A 475 10.73 6.73 13.06
CA ASP A 475 11.44 5.77 13.93
C ASP A 475 12.05 6.46 15.17
N CYS A 476 12.95 5.76 15.87
CA CYS A 476 13.64 6.26 17.07
C CYS A 476 15.01 6.90 16.76
N GLY A 477 15.40 7.03 15.49
CA GLY A 477 16.77 7.39 15.11
C GLY A 477 17.79 6.29 15.42
N SER A 478 19.07 6.65 15.37
CA SER A 478 20.19 5.74 15.54
C SER A 478 21.23 6.29 16.51
N LEU A 479 21.93 5.40 17.20
CA LEU A 479 23.19 5.72 17.88
C LEU A 479 24.34 5.69 16.88
N LYS A 480 25.23 6.67 16.93
CA LYS A 480 26.43 6.74 16.09
C LYS A 480 27.64 6.26 16.89
N PHE A 481 28.32 5.26 16.36
CA PHE A 481 29.51 4.65 16.95
C PHE A 481 30.73 4.90 16.08
N GLU A 482 31.88 5.07 16.73
CA GLU A 482 33.18 5.24 16.09
C GLU A 482 34.21 4.30 16.71
N TRP A 483 35.00 3.62 15.88
CA TRP A 483 36.18 2.87 16.25
C TRP A 483 37.40 3.54 15.63
N THR A 484 38.44 3.78 16.43
CA THR A 484 39.69 4.40 15.98
C THR A 484 40.88 3.49 16.24
N ASN A 485 41.77 3.42 15.26
CA ASN A 485 43.02 2.69 15.39
C ASN A 485 44.07 3.58 16.09
N TYR A 486 44.20 3.44 17.41
CA TYR A 486 45.09 4.29 18.22
C TYR A 486 46.59 4.09 17.92
N CYS A 487 46.98 3.02 17.23
CA CYS A 487 48.37 2.82 16.77
C CYS A 487 48.78 3.76 15.61
N LYS A 488 47.87 4.60 15.11
CA LYS A 488 48.11 5.59 14.04
C LYS A 488 47.44 6.95 14.33
N ALA A 489 47.44 7.40 15.58
CA ALA A 489 47.15 8.82 15.84
C ALA A 489 48.21 9.67 15.10
N PRO A 490 47.82 10.76 14.42
CA PRO A 490 48.81 11.64 13.79
C PRO A 490 49.69 12.23 14.90
N SER A 491 50.99 12.03 14.76
CA SER A 491 52.03 12.84 15.42
C SER A 491 51.85 14.31 15.10
#